data_AF-A0AA38AML7-F1
#
_entry.id   AF-A0AA38AML7-F1
#
_cell.length_a   1.000
_cell.length_b   1.000
_cell.length_c   1.000
_cell.angle_alpha   90.00
_cell.angle_beta   90.00
_cell.angle_gamma   90.00
#
_symmetry.space_group_name_H-M   'P 1'
#
loop_
_entity.id
_entity.type
_entity.pdbx_description
1 polymer ?
#
loop_
_entity_poly.entity_id
_entity_poly.type
_entity_poly.pdbx_seq_one_letter_code
_entity_poly.pdbx_strand_id
1 'polypeptide(L)'
;MLTRYRMNVVCSTLPEAIARTGGLICDRSLTGWDVGVFATEGAVEHDLALRILGAARADGIPPEPAEQPLLRAVTVSGDREDLRVLPSVTDWADAPATAGTRRAHDREREVGLHGLPV
;
A
#
# COMPACT_ATOMS: atom_id res chain seq x y z
N MET A 1 -11.00 5.47 16.33
CA MET A 1 -10.77 4.60 15.15
C MET A 1 -9.59 3.71 15.46
N LEU A 2 -9.72 2.38 15.34
CA LEU A 2 -8.57 1.48 15.46
C LEU A 2 -7.68 1.67 14.22
N THR A 3 -6.42 2.02 14.45
CA THR A 3 -5.31 2.06 13.48
C THR A 3 -5.25 0.73 12.72
N ARG A 4 -5.54 0.73 11.41
CA ARG A 4 -5.47 -0.46 10.55
C ARG A 4 -4.29 -0.37 9.57
N TYR A 5 -3.42 -1.36 9.58
CA TYR A 5 -2.25 -1.40 8.71
C TYR A 5 -2.62 -1.67 7.25
N ARG A 6 -1.81 -1.21 6.30
CA ARG A 6 -2.08 -1.40 4.86
C ARG A 6 -0.87 -1.96 4.11
N MET A 7 -1.14 -2.88 3.19
CA MET A 7 -0.16 -3.38 2.22
C MET A 7 -0.69 -3.24 0.80
N ASN A 8 0.11 -2.74 -0.13
CA ASN A 8 -0.20 -2.78 -1.55
C ASN A 8 0.77 -3.72 -2.27
N VAL A 9 0.24 -4.66 -3.04
CA VAL A 9 1.02 -5.55 -3.91
C VAL A 9 0.94 -5.02 -5.33
N VAL A 10 2.10 -4.92 -5.97
CA VAL A 10 2.26 -4.47 -7.35
C VAL A 10 2.78 -5.65 -8.17
N CYS A 11 2.10 -5.93 -9.28
CA CYS A 11 2.45 -7.04 -10.15
C CYS A 11 2.13 -6.71 -11.61
N SER A 12 2.64 -7.53 -12.53
CA SER A 12 2.25 -7.42 -13.94
C SER A 12 0.86 -8.01 -14.13
N THR A 13 0.60 -9.19 -13.56
CA THR A 13 -0.71 -9.86 -13.64
C THR A 13 -1.18 -10.41 -12.28
N LEU A 14 -2.49 -10.58 -12.10
CA LEU A 14 -3.04 -11.18 -10.87
C LEU A 14 -2.60 -12.63 -10.63
N PRO A 15 -2.56 -13.53 -11.62
CA PRO A 15 -2.07 -14.91 -11.42
C PRO A 15 -0.64 -14.96 -10.88
N GLU A 16 0.23 -14.05 -11.33
CA GLU A 16 1.60 -13.95 -10.84
C GLU A 16 1.65 -13.56 -9.36
N ALA A 17 0.90 -12.52 -8.96
CA ALA A 17 0.81 -12.10 -7.56
C ALA A 17 0.32 -13.21 -6.64
N ILE A 18 -0.66 -13.98 -7.10
CA ILE A 18 -1.18 -15.12 -6.36
C ILE A 18 -0.10 -16.21 -6.21
N ALA A 19 0.57 -16.57 -7.32
CA ALA A 19 1.56 -17.64 -7.34
C ALA A 19 2.79 -17.32 -6.47
N ARG A 20 3.26 -16.07 -6.46
CA ARG A 20 4.51 -15.68 -5.80
C ARG A 20 4.31 -15.05 -4.42
N THR A 21 3.19 -14.37 -4.20
CA THR A 21 2.95 -13.56 -3.00
C THR A 21 1.66 -13.95 -2.27
N GLY A 22 0.89 -14.92 -2.77
CA GLY A 22 -0.38 -15.34 -2.18
C GLY A 22 -0.31 -15.68 -0.68
N GLY A 23 0.76 -16.33 -0.23
CA GLY A 23 0.99 -16.62 1.18
C GLY A 23 1.13 -15.35 2.04
N LEU A 24 1.86 -14.34 1.57
CA LEU A 24 2.02 -13.06 2.27
C LEU A 24 0.72 -12.24 2.25
N ILE A 25 -0.01 -12.25 1.13
CA ILE A 25 -1.32 -11.61 1.00
C ILE A 25 -2.28 -12.18 2.04
N CYS A 26 -2.37 -13.52 2.12
CA CYS A 26 -3.23 -14.21 3.07
C CYS A 26 -2.84 -13.90 4.52
N ASP A 27 -1.56 -14.02 4.87
CA ASP A 27 -1.08 -13.75 6.22
C ASP A 27 -1.40 -12.31 6.70
N ARG A 28 -1.10 -11.31 5.86
CA ARG A 28 -1.39 -9.91 6.21
C ARG A 28 -2.89 -9.65 6.33
N SER A 29 -3.69 -10.20 5.43
CA SER A 29 -5.14 -10.08 5.51
C SER A 29 -5.68 -10.73 6.79
N LEU A 30 -5.17 -11.92 7.18
CA LEU A 30 -5.57 -12.62 8.40
C LEU A 30 -5.17 -11.89 9.69
N THR A 31 -4.11 -11.09 9.65
CA THR A 31 -3.70 -10.21 10.76
C THR A 31 -4.42 -8.86 10.77
N GLY A 32 -5.44 -8.70 9.92
CA GLY A 32 -6.33 -7.54 9.89
C GLY A 32 -5.77 -6.35 9.10
N TRP A 33 -4.75 -6.55 8.27
CA TRP A 33 -4.26 -5.50 7.37
C TRP A 33 -5.21 -5.34 6.18
N ASP A 34 -5.37 -4.12 5.70
CA ASP A 34 -6.00 -3.87 4.39
C ASP A 34 -4.99 -4.19 3.29
N VAL A 35 -5.27 -5.19 2.47
CA VAL A 35 -4.38 -5.61 1.37
C VAL A 35 -5.01 -5.28 0.01
N GLY A 36 -4.34 -4.40 -0.73
CA GLY A 36 -4.70 -4.07 -2.12
C GLY A 36 -3.74 -4.73 -3.10
N VAL A 37 -4.23 -5.21 -4.24
CA VAL A 37 -3.40 -5.75 -5.32
C VAL A 37 -3.67 -4.96 -6.60
N PHE A 38 -2.62 -4.35 -7.12
CA PHE A 38 -2.63 -3.59 -8.35
C PHE A 38 -1.82 -4.33 -9.42
N ALA A 39 -2.48 -4.72 -10.51
CA ALA A 39 -1.86 -5.36 -11.67
C ALA A 39 -1.79 -4.36 -12.83
N THR A 40 -0.64 -4.25 -13.49
CA THR A 40 -0.45 -3.37 -14.65
C THR A 40 -1.13 -3.90 -15.91
N GLU A 41 -1.29 -5.22 -16.01
CA GLU A 41 -1.85 -5.93 -17.15
C GLU A 41 -3.03 -6.82 -16.75
N GLY A 42 -4.00 -6.96 -17.67
CA GLY A 42 -5.02 -8.01 -17.61
C GLY A 42 -6.37 -7.62 -17.00
N ALA A 43 -7.39 -8.36 -17.44
CA ALA A 43 -8.81 -8.15 -17.13
C ALA A 43 -9.20 -8.63 -15.71
N VAL A 44 -10.48 -8.41 -15.36
CA VAL A 44 -11.18 -8.69 -14.08
C VAL A 44 -11.14 -10.17 -13.63
N GLU A 45 -10.58 -11.05 -14.44
CA GLU A 45 -10.42 -12.45 -14.09
C GLU A 45 -9.51 -12.57 -12.85
N HIS A 46 -9.85 -13.46 -11.92
CA HIS A 46 -9.14 -13.75 -10.66
C HIS A 46 -9.51 -12.90 -9.43
N ASP A 47 -10.48 -11.98 -9.51
CA ASP A 47 -10.97 -11.24 -8.32
C ASP A 47 -11.52 -12.16 -7.21
N LEU A 48 -12.06 -13.33 -7.57
CA LEU A 48 -12.46 -14.34 -6.58
C LEU A 48 -11.27 -14.86 -5.78
N ALA A 49 -10.12 -15.07 -6.41
CA ALA A 49 -8.92 -15.54 -5.73
C ALA A 49 -8.40 -14.50 -4.74
N LEU A 50 -8.44 -13.21 -5.10
CA LEU A 50 -8.11 -12.13 -4.16
C LEU A 50 -9.04 -12.13 -2.94
N ARG A 51 -10.35 -12.29 -3.16
CA ARG A 51 -11.32 -12.39 -2.06
C ARG A 51 -11.06 -13.59 -1.15
N ILE A 52 -10.68 -14.74 -1.71
CA ILE A 52 -10.29 -15.92 -0.92
C ILE A 52 -9.08 -15.62 -0.05
N LEU A 53 -8.10 -14.85 -0.56
CA LEU A 53 -6.91 -14.44 0.20
C LEU A 53 -7.16 -13.27 1.16
N GLY A 54 -8.38 -12.72 1.21
CA GLY A 54 -8.73 -11.57 2.05
C GLY A 54 -8.28 -10.21 1.51
N ALA A 55 -7.88 -10.13 0.24
CA ALA A 55 -7.43 -8.91 -0.41
C ALA A 55 -8.45 -8.35 -1.41
N ALA A 56 -8.26 -7.10 -1.80
CA ALA A 56 -9.05 -6.41 -2.81
C ALA A 56 -8.20 -6.03 -4.03
N ARG A 57 -8.81 -6.01 -5.21
CA ARG A 57 -8.22 -5.36 -6.37
C ARG A 57 -8.13 -3.86 -6.11
N ALA A 58 -7.01 -3.27 -6.46
CA ALA A 58 -6.83 -1.82 -6.44
C ALA A 58 -6.85 -1.28 -7.87
N ASP A 59 -7.47 -0.13 -8.06
CA ASP A 59 -7.51 0.58 -9.36
C ASP A 59 -6.22 1.36 -9.64
N GLY A 60 -5.37 1.49 -8.63
CA GLY A 60 -4.12 2.23 -8.68
C GLY A 60 -3.34 2.11 -7.40
N ILE A 61 -2.09 2.54 -7.44
CA ILE A 61 -1.28 2.76 -6.24
C ILE A 61 -1.55 4.18 -5.77
N PRO A 62 -1.86 4.41 -4.48
CA PRO A 62 -2.07 5.76 -3.97
C PRO A 62 -0.85 6.66 -4.24
N PRO A 63 -1.06 7.90 -4.70
CA PRO A 63 0.02 8.76 -5.17
C PRO A 63 0.98 9.21 -4.07
N GLU A 64 0.57 9.25 -2.79
CA GLU A 64 1.46 9.69 -1.71
C GLU A 64 1.58 8.69 -0.52
N PRO A 65 2.79 8.18 -0.25
CA PRO A 65 3.16 7.41 0.94
C PRO A 65 3.00 8.18 2.28
N ALA A 66 2.80 9.50 2.24
CA ALA A 66 2.76 10.35 3.43
C ALA A 66 1.34 10.66 3.96
N GLU A 67 0.30 10.68 3.12
CA GLU A 67 -1.04 11.19 3.51
C GLU A 67 -1.97 10.20 4.25
N GLN A 68 -1.62 8.93 4.25
CA GLN A 68 -2.22 7.81 4.98
C GLN A 68 -1.32 7.47 6.19
N PRO A 69 -1.77 7.74 7.42
CA PRO A 69 -0.95 7.76 8.63
C PRO A 69 -0.58 6.38 9.22
N LEU A 70 -0.84 5.28 8.51
CA LEU A 70 -0.76 3.92 9.06
C LEU A 70 0.39 3.16 8.40
N LEU A 71 1.19 2.44 9.19
CA LEU A 71 2.37 1.67 8.75
C LEU A 71 2.09 0.90 7.44
N ARG A 72 2.90 1.19 6.43
CA ARG A 72 2.68 0.84 5.02
C ARG A 72 3.75 -0.12 4.53
N ALA A 73 3.33 -1.17 3.84
CA ALA A 73 4.23 -2.05 3.08
C ALA A 73 3.87 -2.03 1.60
N VAL A 74 4.87 -2.10 0.74
CA VAL A 74 4.71 -2.37 -0.70
C VAL A 74 5.46 -3.64 -1.02
N THR A 75 4.80 -4.55 -1.74
CA THR A 75 5.43 -5.77 -2.24
C THR A 75 5.34 -5.79 -3.76
N VAL A 76 6.43 -6.22 -4.40
CA VAL A 76 6.54 -6.34 -5.84
C VAL A 76 6.64 -7.82 -6.19
N SER A 77 5.72 -8.32 -7.01
CA SER A 77 5.64 -9.75 -7.34
C SER A 77 6.39 -10.14 -8.62
N GLY A 78 6.95 -9.20 -9.38
CA GLY A 78 7.61 -9.46 -10.66
C GLY A 78 9.01 -8.86 -10.74
N ASP A 79 9.58 -8.84 -11.95
CA ASP A 79 10.82 -8.11 -12.18
C ASP A 79 10.56 -6.60 -11.95
N ARG A 80 11.46 -5.96 -11.23
CA ARG A 80 11.36 -4.53 -10.90
C ARG A 80 11.43 -3.69 -12.17
N GLU A 81 12.14 -4.14 -13.21
CA GLU A 81 12.26 -3.40 -14.47
C GLU A 81 10.93 -3.32 -15.22
N ASP A 82 10.14 -4.39 -15.20
CA ASP A 82 8.82 -4.46 -15.84
C ASP A 82 7.77 -3.56 -15.15
N LEU A 83 8.02 -3.17 -13.89
CA LEU A 83 7.10 -2.39 -13.06
C LEU A 83 7.56 -0.94 -12.84
N ARG A 84 8.75 -0.57 -13.33
CA ARG A 84 9.25 0.83 -13.37
C ARG A 84 8.43 1.75 -14.27
N VAL A 85 7.56 1.20 -15.11
CA VAL A 85 6.63 1.96 -15.96
C VAL A 85 5.61 2.78 -15.17
N LEU A 86 5.50 2.59 -13.84
CA LEU A 86 4.64 3.40 -12.99
C LEU A 86 5.46 4.32 -12.07
N PRO A 87 5.41 5.65 -12.29
CA PRO A 87 6.10 6.64 -11.45
C PRO A 87 5.81 6.45 -9.96
N SER A 88 4.55 6.15 -9.61
CA SER A 88 4.12 5.93 -8.23
C SER A 88 4.80 4.72 -7.57
N VAL A 89 5.13 3.64 -8.30
CA VAL A 89 5.86 2.50 -7.71
C VAL A 89 7.27 2.93 -7.29
N THR A 90 7.91 3.74 -8.13
CA THR A 90 9.25 4.28 -7.87
C THR A 90 9.22 5.22 -6.68
N ASP A 91 8.26 6.15 -6.63
CA ASP A 91 8.06 7.05 -5.49
C ASP A 91 7.87 6.30 -4.18
N TRP A 92 7.17 5.17 -4.21
CA TRP A 92 6.98 4.30 -3.04
C TRP A 92 8.23 3.49 -2.66
N ALA A 93 8.98 3.00 -3.64
CA ALA A 93 10.20 2.23 -3.39
C ALA A 93 11.33 3.12 -2.84
N ASP A 94 11.35 4.38 -3.24
CA ASP A 94 12.37 5.36 -2.86
C ASP A 94 11.93 6.21 -1.65
N ALA A 95 10.66 6.14 -1.25
CA ALA A 95 10.17 6.79 -0.04
C ALA A 95 10.83 6.19 1.21
N PRO A 96 11.42 7.02 2.10
CA PRO A 96 11.98 6.52 3.33
C PRO A 96 10.86 5.93 4.20
N ALA A 97 11.10 4.75 4.79
CA ALA A 97 10.14 3.99 5.60
C ALA A 97 9.52 4.79 6.79
N THR A 98 10.06 5.97 7.09
CA THR A 98 9.68 6.86 8.20
C THR A 98 9.08 8.20 7.75
N ALA A 99 8.88 8.44 6.45
CA ALA A 99 8.42 9.72 5.90
C ALA A 99 7.04 10.15 6.44
N GLY A 100 6.14 9.20 6.69
CA GLY A 100 4.80 9.47 7.21
C GLY A 100 4.78 9.92 8.68
N THR A 101 5.74 9.48 9.50
CA THR A 101 5.69 9.69 10.95
C THR A 101 6.21 11.07 11.37
N ARG A 102 7.17 11.65 10.65
CA ARG A 102 7.73 12.98 10.99
C ARG A 102 6.80 14.14 10.64
N ARG A 103 6.16 14.12 9.47
CA ARG A 103 5.28 15.24 9.05
C ARG A 103 3.98 15.34 9.86
N ALA A 104 3.45 14.21 10.34
CA ALA A 104 2.30 14.23 11.26
C ALA A 104 2.66 14.92 12.59
N HIS A 105 3.85 14.62 13.13
CA HIS A 105 4.33 15.22 14.36
C HIS A 105 4.69 16.72 14.21
N ASP A 106 5.13 17.15 13.03
CA ASP A 106 5.42 18.57 12.75
C ASP A 106 4.14 19.40 12.52
N ARG A 107 3.11 18.83 11.86
CA ARG A 107 1.79 19.49 11.74
C ARG A 107 1.09 19.67 13.08
N GLU A 108 1.19 18.70 13.99
CA GLU A 108 0.65 18.85 15.35
C GLU A 108 1.36 19.95 16.16
N ARG A 109 2.65 20.19 15.90
CA ARG A 109 3.40 21.31 16.50
C ARG A 109 3.03 22.67 15.90
N GLU A 110 2.77 22.75 14.60
CA GLU A 110 2.33 24.00 13.95
C GLU A 110 0.91 24.41 14.35
N VAL A 111 -0.01 23.45 14.53
CA VAL A 111 -1.39 23.74 14.94
C VAL A 111 -1.49 24.04 16.45
N GLY A 112 -0.55 23.56 17.26
CA GLY A 112 -0.50 23.79 18.71
C GLY A 112 -0.03 25.18 19.16
N LEU A 113 0.43 26.06 18.25
CA LEU A 113 0.99 27.38 18.60
C LEU A 113 0.01 28.56 18.50
N HIS A 114 -1.26 28.34 18.13
CA HIS A 114 -2.24 29.43 17.95
C HIS A 114 -3.52 29.34 18.79
N GLY A 115 -3.53 28.57 19.88
CA GLY A 115 -4.77 28.35 20.65
C GLY A 115 -4.61 28.27 22.17
N LEU A 116 -4.10 29.33 22.80
CA LEU A 116 -4.39 29.58 24.22
C LEU A 116 -4.77 31.07 24.38
N PRO A 117 -6.06 31.41 24.62
CA PRO A 117 -6.40 32.72 25.12
C PRO A 117 -5.97 32.82 26.59
N VAL A 118 -5.33 33.95 26.92
CA VAL A 118 -5.00 34.41 28.28
C VAL A 118 -6.29 34.79 29.01
#